data_AF-A0AAD9IKC1-F1
#
_entry.id   AF-A0AAD9IKC1-F1
#
_cell.length_a   1.000
_cell.length_b   1.000
_cell.length_c   1.000
_cell.angle_alpha   90.00
_cell.angle_beta   90.00
_cell.angle_gamma   90.00
#
_symmetry.space_group_name_H-M   'P 1'
#
loop_
_entity.id
_entity.type
_entity.pdbx_description
1 polymer ?
#
loop_
_entity_poly.entity_id
_entity_poly.type
_entity_poly.pdbx_seq_one_letter_code
_entity_poly.pdbx_strand_id
1 'polypeptide(L)'
;MREESQEIWAHRDEFEKLGVRLVLVVREWIQREIDAFAPAYWGGEYYFDPESVLYATTQGGEIKKASKLSLLNPFSTYAGGGFRNGMAAYRRGKVAESNFKGDGTTLGGILAYGKGGKLVYRHAEADFGVLPPLEEVVEAARKAANA
;
A
#
# COMPACT_ATOMS: atom_id res chain seq x y z
N MET A 1 3.84 3.65 2.36
CA MET A 1 3.44 2.86 1.18
C MET A 1 4.55 2.61 0.14
N ARG A 2 5.59 3.46 -0.02
CA ARG A 2 6.68 3.19 -0.99
C ARG A 2 7.50 1.94 -0.64
N GLU A 3 7.98 1.86 0.60
CA GLU A 3 8.82 0.73 1.05
C GLU A 3 8.01 -0.58 1.11
N GLU A 4 6.76 -0.48 1.50
CA GLU A 4 5.85 -1.60 1.68
C GLU A 4 5.37 -2.17 0.33
N SER A 5 5.07 -1.32 -0.65
CA SER A 5 4.83 -1.78 -2.03
C SER A 5 6.07 -2.41 -2.65
N GLN A 6 7.25 -1.87 -2.34
CA GLN A 6 8.52 -2.43 -2.82
C GLN A 6 8.80 -3.81 -2.21
N GLU A 7 8.49 -4.02 -0.92
CA GLU A 7 8.65 -5.32 -0.26
C GLU A 7 7.77 -6.40 -0.90
N ILE A 8 6.48 -6.12 -1.13
CA ILE A 8 5.58 -7.05 -1.84
C ILE A 8 6.08 -7.30 -3.27
N TRP A 9 6.45 -6.24 -3.99
CA TRP A 9 6.94 -6.35 -5.37
C TRP A 9 8.25 -7.12 -5.48
N ALA A 10 9.15 -7.00 -4.50
CA ALA A 10 10.40 -7.75 -4.46
C ALA A 10 10.15 -9.27 -4.40
N HIS A 11 9.04 -9.69 -3.81
CA HIS A 11 8.62 -11.10 -3.69
C HIS A 11 7.61 -11.53 -4.76
N ARG A 12 7.40 -10.74 -5.82
CA ARG A 12 6.43 -11.03 -6.91
C ARG A 12 6.55 -12.45 -7.47
N ASP A 13 7.76 -13.01 -7.56
CA ASP A 13 8.02 -14.35 -8.08
C ASP A 13 7.27 -15.44 -7.29
N GLU A 14 6.99 -15.22 -5.99
CA GLU A 14 6.18 -16.15 -5.18
C GLU A 14 4.70 -16.13 -5.59
N PHE A 15 4.18 -14.95 -5.93
CA PHE A 15 2.81 -14.77 -6.40
C PHE A 15 2.64 -15.30 -7.82
N GLU A 16 3.62 -15.04 -8.69
CA GLU A 16 3.63 -15.52 -10.08
C GLU A 16 3.65 -17.06 -10.15
N LYS A 17 4.41 -17.73 -9.28
CA LYS A 17 4.41 -19.20 -9.17
C LYS A 17 3.05 -19.78 -8.76
N LEU A 18 2.24 -19.01 -8.03
CA LEU A 18 0.87 -19.37 -7.69
C LEU A 18 -0.13 -19.05 -8.81
N GLY A 19 0.30 -18.44 -9.90
CA GLY A 19 -0.57 -17.94 -10.96
C GLY A 19 -1.39 -16.72 -10.55
N VAL A 20 -0.96 -16.01 -9.49
CA VAL A 20 -1.63 -14.82 -8.98
C VAL A 20 -0.94 -13.58 -9.52
N ARG A 21 -1.75 -12.68 -10.08
CA ARG A 21 -1.27 -11.39 -10.60
C ARG A 21 -1.28 -10.34 -9.49
N LEU A 22 -0.16 -9.64 -9.34
CA LEU A 22 -0.06 -8.44 -8.51
C LEU A 22 -0.39 -7.21 -9.35
N VAL A 23 -1.26 -6.34 -8.83
CA VAL A 23 -1.57 -5.03 -9.41
C VAL A 23 -1.59 -3.99 -8.31
N LEU A 24 -1.15 -2.78 -8.63
CA LEU A 24 -1.26 -1.63 -7.74
C LEU A 24 -2.50 -0.81 -8.12
N VAL A 25 -3.16 -0.23 -7.13
CA VAL A 25 -4.27 0.70 -7.36
C VAL A 25 -3.94 2.02 -6.68
N VAL A 26 -4.07 3.11 -7.44
CA VAL A 26 -3.82 4.47 -6.96
C VAL A 26 -5.10 5.29 -7.01
N ARG A 27 -5.39 6.00 -5.91
CA ARG A 27 -6.54 6.92 -5.80
C ARG A 27 -6.31 8.26 -6.50
N GLU A 28 -5.08 8.74 -6.46
CA GLU A 28 -4.70 10.05 -6.99
C GLU A 28 -3.70 9.88 -8.13
N TRP A 29 -3.98 10.54 -9.25
CA TRP A 29 -3.11 10.54 -10.41
C TRP A 29 -2.40 11.89 -10.53
N ILE A 30 -1.27 12.01 -9.87
CA ILE A 30 -0.36 13.14 -10.03
C ILE A 30 0.85 12.60 -10.80
N GLN A 31 0.97 12.97 -12.09
CA GLN A 31 1.96 12.36 -12.99
C GLN A 31 3.36 12.29 -12.40
N ARG A 32 3.81 13.39 -11.80
CA ARG A 32 5.09 13.48 -11.10
C ARG A 32 5.27 12.43 -9.99
N GLU A 33 4.23 12.18 -9.20
CA GLU A 33 4.28 11.19 -8.11
C GLU A 33 4.26 9.77 -8.67
N ILE A 34 3.54 9.53 -9.77
CA ILE A 34 3.55 8.26 -10.50
C ILE A 34 4.94 7.99 -11.06
N ASP A 35 5.55 8.95 -11.75
CA ASP A 35 6.89 8.81 -12.35
C ASP A 35 7.98 8.60 -11.28
N ALA A 36 7.81 9.19 -10.09
CA ALA A 36 8.70 8.99 -8.96
C ALA A 36 8.46 7.64 -8.25
N PHE A 37 7.28 7.05 -8.40
CA PHE A 37 6.88 5.81 -7.74
C PHE A 37 7.16 4.57 -8.60
N ALA A 38 6.67 4.58 -9.84
CA ALA A 38 6.88 3.51 -10.82
C ALA A 38 7.86 4.01 -11.89
N PRO A 39 8.91 3.23 -12.23
CA PRO A 39 9.10 1.82 -11.90
C PRO A 39 9.87 1.55 -10.59
N ALA A 40 10.31 2.58 -9.86
CA ALA A 40 11.28 2.45 -8.78
C ALA A 40 10.83 1.55 -7.61
N TYR A 41 9.56 1.65 -7.21
CA TYR A 41 8.95 0.90 -6.11
C TYR A 41 7.93 -0.14 -6.58
N TRP A 42 7.46 -0.03 -7.83
CA TRP A 42 6.52 -0.97 -8.43
C TRP A 42 6.78 -1.08 -9.93
N GLY A 43 7.13 -2.28 -10.38
CA GLY A 43 7.41 -2.56 -11.79
C GLY A 43 6.25 -3.19 -12.56
N GLY A 44 5.10 -3.41 -11.91
CA GLY A 44 3.95 -4.11 -12.49
C GLY A 44 2.86 -3.18 -13.01
N GLU A 45 1.73 -3.76 -13.37
CA GLU A 45 0.53 -3.01 -13.74
C GLU A 45 0.02 -2.19 -12.55
N TYR A 46 -0.47 -0.98 -12.85
CA TYR A 46 -1.13 -0.12 -11.88
C TYR A 46 -2.34 0.57 -12.50
N TYR A 47 -3.37 0.77 -11.68
CA TYR A 47 -4.67 1.27 -12.12
C TYR A 47 -5.10 2.49 -11.31
N PHE A 48 -5.77 3.41 -11.97
CA PHE A 48 -6.36 4.59 -11.34
C PHE A 48 -7.78 4.29 -10.86
N ASP A 49 -8.05 4.51 -9.58
CA ASP A 49 -9.37 4.38 -8.95
C ASP A 49 -9.85 5.75 -8.45
N PRO A 50 -10.36 6.62 -9.35
CA PRO A 50 -10.77 7.98 -9.00
C PRO A 50 -11.93 8.01 -8.00
N GLU A 51 -12.81 7.01 -8.07
CA GLU A 51 -13.98 6.87 -7.18
C GLU A 51 -13.62 6.21 -5.84
N SER A 52 -12.39 5.67 -5.72
CA SER A 52 -11.87 5.04 -4.50
C SER A 52 -12.69 3.84 -4.03
N VAL A 53 -13.31 3.13 -4.98
CA VAL A 53 -14.14 1.97 -4.69
C VAL A 53 -13.33 0.85 -4.06
N LEU A 54 -12.09 0.63 -4.52
CA LEU A 54 -11.21 -0.40 -3.97
C LEU A 54 -10.67 0.00 -2.60
N TYR A 55 -10.40 1.28 -2.37
CA TYR A 55 -10.06 1.82 -1.05
C TYR A 55 -11.23 1.73 -0.06
N ALA A 56 -12.46 1.96 -0.49
CA ALA A 56 -13.63 1.73 0.35
C ALA A 56 -13.80 0.23 0.63
N THR A 57 -13.58 -0.63 -0.37
CA THR A 57 -13.69 -2.08 -0.26
C THR A 57 -12.71 -2.66 0.75
N THR A 58 -11.45 -2.19 0.77
CA THR A 58 -10.46 -2.58 1.80
C THR A 58 -10.93 -2.22 3.20
N GLN A 59 -11.67 -1.13 3.34
CA GLN A 59 -12.05 -0.56 4.64
C GLN A 59 -13.45 -0.94 5.13
N GLY A 60 -14.19 -1.78 4.39
CA GLY A 60 -15.53 -2.24 4.81
C GLY A 60 -16.70 -1.61 4.08
N GLY A 61 -16.47 -0.83 3.03
CA GLY A 61 -17.50 -0.12 2.27
C GLY A 61 -17.42 1.40 2.37
N GLU A 62 -16.54 1.94 3.22
CA GLU A 62 -16.36 3.38 3.41
C GLU A 62 -14.89 3.76 3.40
N ILE A 63 -14.56 4.91 2.82
CA ILE A 63 -13.19 5.44 2.82
C ILE A 63 -12.83 5.85 4.25
N LYS A 64 -11.78 5.24 4.80
CA LYS A 64 -11.21 5.67 6.09
C LYS A 64 -9.99 6.53 5.89
N LYS A 65 -9.80 7.47 6.81
CA LYS A 65 -8.66 8.37 6.86
C LYS A 65 -7.96 8.23 8.19
N ALA A 66 -6.63 8.14 8.16
CA ALA A 66 -5.85 8.27 9.37
C ALA A 66 -5.62 9.75 9.70
N SER A 67 -5.46 10.02 11.01
CA SER A 67 -5.22 11.38 11.48
C SER A 67 -3.84 11.85 11.05
N LYS A 68 -3.74 13.06 10.50
CA LYS A 68 -2.44 13.72 10.25
C LYS A 68 -1.61 13.87 11.53
N LEU A 69 -2.25 13.87 12.71
CA LEU A 69 -1.55 13.85 13.99
C LEU A 69 -0.84 12.52 14.26
N SER A 70 -1.25 11.40 13.62
CA SER A 70 -0.51 10.13 13.72
C SER A 70 0.90 10.26 13.14
N LEU A 71 1.07 11.05 12.07
CA LEU A 71 2.39 11.37 11.49
C LEU A 71 3.28 12.18 12.45
N LEU A 72 2.67 12.92 13.38
CA LEU A 72 3.36 13.74 14.38
C LEU A 72 3.49 13.02 15.74
N ASN A 73 2.89 11.85 15.90
CA ASN A 73 2.91 11.12 17.16
C ASN A 73 4.24 10.35 17.28
N PRO A 74 5.11 10.67 18.25
CA PRO A 74 6.39 9.99 18.45
C PRO A 74 6.23 8.53 18.90
N PHE A 75 5.02 8.13 19.28
CA PHE A 75 4.64 6.76 19.64
C PHE A 75 3.79 6.05 18.57
N SER A 76 3.53 6.70 17.41
CA SER A 76 2.81 6.03 16.31
C SER A 76 3.65 4.90 15.74
N THR A 77 3.00 3.75 15.57
CA THR A 77 3.49 2.51 14.96
C THR A 77 3.61 2.59 13.44
N TYR A 78 3.75 3.78 12.86
CA TYR A 78 4.27 3.92 11.50
C TYR A 78 5.52 3.03 11.41
N ALA A 79 5.50 2.01 10.56
CA ALA A 79 6.43 0.90 10.58
C ALA A 79 7.89 1.40 10.60
N GLY A 80 8.47 1.52 11.80
CA GLY A 80 9.83 2.04 12.03
C GLY A 80 10.00 3.21 13.01
N GLY A 81 8.96 3.88 13.51
CA GLY A 81 9.12 4.94 14.52
C GLY A 81 8.99 6.35 13.94
N GLY A 82 7.75 6.84 13.92
CA GLY A 82 7.30 8.00 13.14
C GLY A 82 8.11 9.30 13.31
N PHE A 83 8.73 9.56 14.46
CA PHE A 83 9.54 10.77 14.64
C PHE A 83 11.04 10.55 14.46
N ARG A 84 11.58 9.41 14.91
CA ARG A 84 13.04 9.13 14.85
C ARG A 84 13.50 8.76 13.45
N ASN A 85 12.70 7.99 12.71
CA ASN A 85 12.99 7.63 11.34
C ASN A 85 12.71 8.77 10.36
N GLY A 86 11.65 9.55 10.58
CA GLY A 86 11.41 10.78 9.80
C GLY A 86 12.57 11.78 9.93
N MET A 87 13.08 11.97 11.14
CA MET A 87 14.22 12.87 11.38
C MET A 87 15.55 12.30 10.87
N ALA A 88 15.75 10.98 10.94
CA ALA A 88 16.92 10.32 10.37
C ALA A 88 16.90 10.33 8.84
N ALA A 89 15.75 10.14 8.20
CA ALA A 89 15.58 10.24 6.75
C ALA A 89 15.79 11.69 6.26
N TYR A 90 15.27 12.67 7.00
CA TYR A 90 15.49 14.10 6.75
C TYR A 90 16.99 14.45 6.85
N ARG A 91 17.66 14.02 7.94
CA ARG A 91 19.11 14.23 8.14
C ARG A 91 19.98 13.50 7.10
N ARG A 92 19.51 12.40 6.51
CA ARG A 92 20.20 11.66 5.44
C ARG A 92 19.93 12.24 4.04
N GLY A 93 19.19 13.35 3.91
CA GLY A 93 18.85 13.94 2.62
C GLY A 93 17.92 13.07 1.75
N LYS A 94 17.31 12.02 2.32
CA LYS A 94 16.38 11.13 1.61
C LYS A 94 14.95 11.66 1.55
N VAL A 95 14.64 12.72 2.31
CA VAL A 95 13.38 13.46 2.20
C VAL A 95 13.61 14.64 1.25
N ALA A 96 14.01 14.33 0.02
CA ALA A 96 13.87 15.29 -1.07
C ALA A 96 12.37 15.38 -1.34
N GLU A 97 11.78 16.49 -0.91
CA GLU A 97 10.36 16.85 -1.03
C GLU A 97 9.40 15.98 -0.22
N SER A 98 8.97 16.51 0.91
CA SER A 98 7.79 16.00 1.60
C SER A 98 6.59 16.12 0.65
N ASN A 99 6.10 14.98 0.16
CA ASN A 99 4.96 14.83 -0.77
C ASN A 99 3.65 15.35 -0.12
N PHE A 100 3.49 16.67 0.02
CA PHE A 100 2.26 17.29 0.53
C PHE A 100 1.23 17.58 -0.57
N LYS A 101 1.50 17.20 -1.83
CA LYS A 101 0.50 17.28 -2.91
C LYS A 101 -0.24 15.96 -2.99
N GLY A 102 -1.46 15.94 -2.47
CA GLY A 102 -2.37 14.79 -2.45
C GLY A 102 -3.08 14.61 -1.12
N ASP A 103 -4.17 13.83 -1.12
CA ASP A 103 -4.89 13.31 0.04
C ASP A 103 -4.07 12.19 0.72
N GLY A 104 -2.92 12.55 1.29
CA GLY A 104 -2.05 11.65 2.07
C GLY A 104 -2.64 11.21 3.42
N THR A 105 -3.97 11.17 3.55
CA THR A 105 -4.68 10.73 4.75
C THR A 105 -5.52 9.48 4.53
N THR A 106 -5.86 9.13 3.30
CA THR A 106 -6.70 7.98 2.99
C THR A 106 -5.93 6.68 3.25
N LEU A 107 -6.54 5.77 4.02
CA LEU A 107 -5.99 4.47 4.35
C LEU A 107 -6.23 3.48 3.23
N GLY A 108 -5.18 2.73 2.88
CA GLY A 108 -5.21 1.69 1.86
C GLY A 108 -5.53 0.32 2.42
N GLY A 109 -4.95 -0.69 1.79
CA GLY A 109 -5.10 -2.08 2.18
C GLY A 109 -4.68 -3.05 1.07
N ILE A 110 -4.95 -4.33 1.30
CA ILE A 110 -4.70 -5.41 0.33
C ILE A 110 -6.02 -6.15 0.11
N LEU A 111 -6.30 -6.46 -1.15
CA LEU A 111 -7.43 -7.30 -1.56
C LEU A 111 -6.86 -8.48 -2.35
N ALA A 112 -7.38 -9.68 -2.11
CA ALA A 112 -7.12 -10.82 -2.98
C ALA A 112 -8.44 -11.37 -3.51
N TYR A 113 -8.49 -11.56 -4.83
CA TYR A 113 -9.64 -12.06 -5.55
C TYR A 113 -9.31 -13.42 -6.16
N GLY A 114 -10.17 -14.41 -5.93
CA GLY A 114 -10.13 -15.70 -6.60
C GLY A 114 -10.77 -15.65 -7.98
N LYS A 115 -10.93 -16.82 -8.61
CA LYS A 115 -11.54 -16.91 -9.94
C LYS A 115 -12.98 -16.38 -9.91
N GLY A 116 -13.40 -15.76 -11.02
CA GLY A 116 -14.73 -15.15 -11.13
C GLY A 116 -14.93 -13.87 -10.30
N GLY A 117 -13.85 -13.27 -9.77
CA GLY A 117 -13.92 -12.00 -9.03
C GLY A 117 -14.40 -12.14 -7.59
N LYS A 118 -14.35 -13.35 -7.02
CA LYS A 118 -14.72 -13.59 -5.62
C LYS A 118 -13.65 -13.03 -4.69
N LEU A 119 -14.01 -12.10 -3.81
CA LEU A 119 -13.10 -11.62 -2.77
C LEU A 119 -12.83 -12.73 -1.75
N VAL A 120 -11.56 -13.09 -1.54
CA VAL A 120 -11.16 -14.17 -0.60
C VAL A 120 -10.32 -13.69 0.56
N TYR A 121 -9.75 -12.49 0.44
CA TYR A 121 -8.94 -11.87 1.49
C TYR A 121 -9.04 -10.36 1.41
N ARG A 122 -9.01 -9.74 2.59
CA ARG A 122 -8.99 -8.30 2.76
C ARG A 122 -8.17 -7.94 3.99
N HIS A 123 -7.20 -7.07 3.79
CA HIS A 123 -6.53 -6.34 4.85
C HIS A 123 -6.89 -4.87 4.78
N ALA A 124 -7.31 -4.31 5.90
CA ALA A 124 -7.52 -2.88 6.08
C ALA A 124 -6.31 -2.30 6.82
N GLU A 125 -5.67 -1.28 6.26
CA GLU A 125 -4.65 -0.55 7.02
C GLU A 125 -5.29 0.09 8.24
N ALA A 126 -4.75 -0.18 9.43
CA ALA A 126 -5.20 0.41 10.69
C ALA A 126 -4.59 1.81 10.94
N ASP A 127 -3.38 2.01 10.42
CA ASP A 127 -2.67 3.29 10.37
C ASP A 127 -1.78 3.28 9.12
N PHE A 128 -1.21 4.43 8.78
CA PHE A 128 -0.39 4.60 7.58
C PHE A 128 0.76 3.60 7.50
N GLY A 129 0.82 2.85 6.40
CA GLY A 129 1.92 1.90 6.14
C GLY A 129 1.86 0.63 6.99
N VAL A 130 0.76 0.38 7.69
CA VAL A 130 0.55 -0.86 8.46
C VAL A 130 0.00 -1.95 7.52
N LEU A 131 0.91 -2.61 6.81
CA LEU A 131 0.63 -3.81 6.03
C LEU A 131 0.66 -5.09 6.89
N PRO A 132 -0.02 -6.16 6.45
CA PRO A 132 0.10 -7.45 7.11
C PRO A 132 1.48 -8.06 6.77
N PRO A 133 1.98 -9.02 7.55
CA PRO A 133 3.22 -9.74 7.24
C PRO A 133 3.18 -10.34 5.83
N LEU A 134 4.33 -10.38 5.14
CA LEU A 134 4.42 -10.90 3.77
C LEU A 134 3.85 -12.33 3.67
N GLU A 135 4.09 -13.17 4.67
CA GLU A 135 3.61 -14.54 4.73
C GLU A 135 2.08 -14.60 4.69
N GLU A 136 1.39 -13.64 5.32
CA GLU A 136 -0.06 -13.53 5.29
C GLU A 136 -0.55 -13.15 3.88
N VAL A 137 0.16 -12.24 3.20
CA VAL A 137 -0.15 -11.83 1.81
C VAL A 137 0.06 -13.00 0.84
N VAL A 138 1.13 -13.77 1.00
CA VAL A 138 1.40 -14.97 0.19
C VAL A 138 0.34 -16.05 0.44
N GLU A 139 -0.10 -16.23 1.68
CA GLU A 139 -1.18 -17.17 1.99
C GLU A 139 -2.53 -16.70 1.42
N ALA A 140 -2.81 -15.39 1.44
CA ALA A 140 -3.97 -14.82 0.76
C ALA A 140 -3.93 -15.09 -0.76
N ALA A 141 -2.76 -14.98 -1.38
CA ALA A 141 -2.57 -15.33 -2.78
C ALA A 141 -2.81 -16.83 -3.03
N ARG A 142 -2.32 -17.71 -2.14
CA ARG A 142 -2.60 -19.15 -2.23
C ARG A 142 -4.09 -19.46 -2.15
N LYS A 143 -4.83 -18.77 -1.26
CA LYS A 143 -6.30 -18.89 -1.19
C LYS A 143 -6.96 -18.42 -2.47
N ALA A 144 -6.52 -17.29 -3.05
CA ALA A 144 -7.04 -16.76 -4.30
C ALA A 144 -6.82 -17.72 -5.48
N ALA A 145 -5.64 -18.34 -5.57
CA ALA A 145 -5.34 -19.29 -6.64
C ALA A 145 -6.25 -20.53 -6.64
N ASN A 146 -6.73 -20.94 -5.46
CA ASN A 146 -7.53 -22.15 -5.25
C ASN A 146 -9.05 -21.89 -5.14
N ALA A 147 -9.50 -20.64 -5.23
CA ALA A 147 -10.89 -20.23 -5.03
C ALA A 147 -11.70 -20.06 -6.32
#